data_AF-A0A7Y0CTI3-F1
#
_entry.id   AF-A0A7Y0CTI3-F1
#
_cell.length_a   1.000
_cell.length_b   1.000
_cell.length_c   1.000
_cell.angle_alpha   90.00
_cell.angle_beta   90.00
_cell.angle_gamma   90.00
#
_symmetry.space_group_name_H-M   'P 1'
#
loop_
_entity.id
_entity.type
_entity.pdbx_description
1 polymer ?
#
loop_
_entity_poly.entity_id
_entity_poly.type
_entity_poly.pdbx_seq_one_letter_code
_entity_poly.pdbx_strand_id
1 'polypeptide(L)'
;MLRDFGQETITDSSHLEKLALLSDRVGRDTISDFATNLIKHYLCTYTEEFAKKHIDAELCDTFAVTKAVFSYATESWATRQYVLPRLGKDFVLLTPIYMLTKDETWINRPEMLARFNALPDALPDAELRAQVNNYLESQLGFDPTPKEVMAARAKTVKAFPELADYYIAMKEDDGDRAREVSLAKAEDTQALLRDQVRLAIHDLQAKTNLFAQPWTSYDEAAEAVEIFKDYVEHQDGYTVINRGAGQPFATEREVQGFFGLLLQRSNFDANREVNNGRGAVDFKLSMGASDKSLIEFKLAKSSSLKRNVRNQLAIYEKANKTNQSVMVVIAYTEADMDKVDRVLREVGTIPTAVSRSIVVIDARADNKPSASTV
;
A
#
# COMPACT_ATOMS: atom_id res chain seq x y z
N MET A 1 2.00 -23.72 -19.66
CA MET A 1 2.45 -23.18 -18.36
C MET A 1 1.43 -23.41 -17.26
N LEU A 2 0.12 -23.43 -17.54
CA LEU A 2 -0.93 -23.75 -16.56
C LEU A 2 -1.89 -24.81 -17.12
N ARG A 3 -1.35 -25.94 -17.61
CA ARG A 3 -2.18 -26.95 -18.31
C ARG A 3 -3.11 -27.72 -17.36
N ASP A 4 -2.82 -27.67 -16.07
CA ASP A 4 -3.43 -28.43 -14.99
C ASP A 4 -4.13 -27.54 -13.95
N PHE A 5 -4.31 -26.24 -14.22
CA PHE A 5 -4.94 -25.34 -13.26
C PHE A 5 -6.40 -25.76 -12.99
N GLY A 6 -6.74 -26.03 -11.74
CA GLY A 6 -8.02 -26.62 -11.32
C GLY A 6 -8.11 -28.14 -11.47
N GLN A 7 -7.02 -28.81 -11.86
CA GLN A 7 -6.86 -30.27 -11.98
C GLN A 7 -5.52 -30.72 -11.36
N GLU A 8 -5.03 -29.99 -10.36
CA GLU A 8 -3.76 -30.24 -9.74
C GLU A 8 -3.76 -31.61 -9.01
N THR A 9 -2.65 -32.35 -9.11
CA THR A 9 -2.48 -33.65 -8.44
C THR A 9 -1.40 -33.63 -7.35
N ILE A 10 -0.61 -32.56 -7.29
CA ILE A 10 0.51 -32.39 -6.36
C ILE A 10 0.08 -31.55 -5.15
N THR A 11 -0.75 -30.52 -5.37
CA THR A 11 -1.26 -29.63 -4.33
C THR A 11 -2.64 -30.08 -3.88
N ASP A 12 -2.97 -29.84 -2.61
CA ASP A 12 -4.28 -30.19 -2.05
C ASP A 12 -5.39 -29.26 -2.55
N SER A 13 -5.02 -28.04 -2.96
CA SER A 13 -5.93 -27.03 -3.48
C SER A 13 -5.35 -26.28 -4.68
N SER A 14 -6.19 -25.55 -5.41
CA SER A 14 -5.76 -24.72 -6.54
C SER A 14 -5.28 -23.35 -6.04
N HIS A 15 -4.09 -22.93 -6.49
CA HIS A 15 -3.45 -21.68 -6.02
C HIS A 15 -3.23 -20.70 -7.17
N LEU A 16 -3.89 -19.54 -7.08
CA LEU A 16 -3.74 -18.45 -8.06
C LEU A 16 -2.31 -17.92 -8.14
N GLU A 17 -1.58 -18.03 -7.02
CA GLU A 17 -0.19 -17.66 -6.86
C GLU A 17 0.73 -18.44 -7.80
N LYS A 18 0.34 -19.64 -8.29
CA LYS A 18 1.11 -20.41 -9.28
C LYS A 18 1.45 -19.57 -10.51
N LEU A 19 0.54 -18.70 -10.96
CA LEU A 19 0.81 -17.76 -12.05
C LEU A 19 1.92 -16.76 -11.71
N ALA A 20 1.92 -16.25 -10.48
CA ALA A 20 2.89 -15.28 -9.97
C ALA A 20 4.27 -15.90 -9.70
N LEU A 21 4.33 -17.19 -9.38
CA LEU A 21 5.58 -17.93 -9.23
C LEU A 21 6.30 -18.11 -10.58
N LEU A 22 5.54 -18.39 -11.64
CA LEU A 22 6.07 -18.72 -12.96
C LEU A 22 6.31 -17.51 -13.86
N SER A 23 5.60 -16.41 -13.62
CA SER A 23 5.66 -15.21 -14.46
C SER A 23 6.45 -14.08 -13.80
N ASP A 24 7.41 -13.53 -14.54
CA ASP A 24 8.05 -12.28 -14.13
C ASP A 24 7.02 -11.13 -14.16
N ARG A 25 7.07 -10.24 -13.17
CA ARG A 25 6.23 -9.03 -13.05
C ARG A 25 4.75 -9.26 -12.69
N VAL A 26 4.34 -10.48 -12.37
CA VAL A 26 3.06 -10.73 -11.70
C VAL A 26 3.32 -10.69 -10.20
N GLY A 27 2.95 -9.58 -9.56
CA GLY A 27 3.23 -9.32 -8.14
C GLY A 27 1.96 -9.25 -7.29
N ARG A 28 2.13 -8.89 -6.02
CA ARG A 28 1.04 -8.74 -5.04
C ARG A 28 -0.13 -7.92 -5.58
N ASP A 29 0.14 -6.80 -6.23
CA ASP A 29 -0.93 -5.90 -6.71
C ASP A 29 -1.79 -6.59 -7.79
N THR A 30 -1.17 -7.40 -8.66
CA THR A 30 -1.90 -8.19 -9.66
C THR A 30 -2.76 -9.29 -9.01
N ILE A 31 -2.22 -9.96 -7.99
CA ILE A 31 -2.97 -10.98 -7.22
C ILE A 31 -4.15 -10.32 -6.51
N SER A 32 -3.93 -9.16 -5.89
CA SER A 32 -4.96 -8.37 -5.20
C SER A 32 -6.08 -7.95 -6.15
N ASP A 33 -5.73 -7.40 -7.32
CA ASP A 33 -6.70 -7.00 -8.34
C ASP A 33 -7.50 -8.20 -8.86
N PHE A 34 -6.81 -9.30 -9.13
CA PHE A 34 -7.43 -10.51 -9.64
C PHE A 34 -8.38 -11.14 -8.61
N ALA A 35 -7.92 -11.31 -7.36
CA ALA A 35 -8.72 -11.83 -6.27
C ALA A 35 -9.96 -10.95 -6.03
N THR A 36 -9.78 -9.63 -5.97
CA THR A 36 -10.88 -8.66 -5.78
C THR A 36 -11.91 -8.75 -6.91
N ASN A 37 -11.47 -8.90 -8.17
CA ASN A 37 -12.39 -9.07 -9.29
C ASN A 37 -13.17 -10.38 -9.21
N LEU A 38 -12.53 -11.49 -8.83
CA LEU A 38 -13.21 -12.79 -8.67
C LEU A 38 -14.28 -12.76 -7.57
N ILE A 39 -13.98 -12.14 -6.43
CA ILE A 39 -14.88 -12.12 -5.28
C ILE A 39 -15.76 -10.87 -5.22
N LYS A 40 -15.72 -9.99 -6.23
CA LYS A 40 -16.43 -8.70 -6.20
C LYS A 40 -17.91 -8.87 -5.89
N HIS A 41 -18.53 -9.89 -6.50
CA HIS A 41 -19.91 -10.28 -6.20
C HIS A 41 -20.11 -10.59 -4.71
N TYR A 42 -19.24 -11.41 -4.14
CA TYR A 42 -19.30 -11.78 -2.72
C TYR A 42 -19.21 -10.57 -1.80
N LEU A 43 -18.27 -9.64 -2.05
CA LEU A 43 -18.13 -8.41 -1.25
C LEU A 43 -19.39 -7.52 -1.34
N CYS A 44 -19.97 -7.40 -2.53
CA CYS A 44 -21.21 -6.62 -2.72
C CYS A 44 -22.39 -7.27 -1.99
N THR A 45 -22.57 -8.59 -2.12
CA THR A 45 -23.66 -9.33 -1.46
C THR A 45 -23.51 -9.30 0.05
N TYR A 46 -22.30 -9.55 0.57
CA TYR A 46 -22.02 -9.48 2.01
C TYR A 46 -22.36 -8.10 2.58
N THR A 47 -21.94 -7.04 1.87
CA THR A 47 -22.23 -5.66 2.27
C THR A 47 -23.73 -5.35 2.20
N GLU A 48 -24.42 -5.80 1.16
CA GLU A 48 -25.86 -5.62 0.99
C GLU A 48 -26.67 -6.29 2.11
N GLU A 49 -26.33 -7.55 2.44
CA GLU A 49 -26.97 -8.29 3.53
C GLU A 49 -26.76 -7.60 4.88
N PHE A 50 -25.54 -7.13 5.15
CA PHE A 50 -25.24 -6.35 6.34
C PHE A 50 -26.05 -5.05 6.37
N ALA A 51 -26.03 -4.29 5.28
CA ALA A 51 -26.68 -2.99 5.19
C ALA A 51 -28.19 -3.09 5.41
N LYS A 52 -28.85 -4.04 4.75
CA LYS A 52 -30.31 -4.28 4.90
C LYS A 52 -30.71 -4.62 6.34
N LYS A 53 -29.81 -5.20 7.13
CA LYS A 53 -30.09 -5.63 8.51
C LYS A 53 -29.70 -4.60 9.56
N HIS A 54 -28.67 -3.80 9.31
CA HIS A 54 -27.99 -3.03 10.34
C HIS A 54 -27.88 -1.52 10.05
N ILE A 55 -28.22 -1.07 8.85
CA ILE A 55 -28.11 0.33 8.43
C ILE A 55 -29.51 0.84 8.09
N ASP A 56 -29.79 2.09 8.46
CA ASP A 56 -31.04 2.75 8.09
C ASP A 56 -31.16 2.83 6.57
N ALA A 57 -32.36 2.55 6.05
CA ALA A 57 -32.62 2.56 4.61
C ALA A 57 -32.33 3.93 3.98
N GLU A 58 -32.46 5.04 4.72
CA GLU A 58 -32.14 6.39 4.23
C GLU A 58 -30.64 6.60 3.94
N LEU A 59 -29.78 5.77 4.53
CA LEU A 59 -28.33 5.77 4.33
C LEU A 59 -27.88 4.79 3.24
N CYS A 60 -28.80 4.07 2.61
CA CYS A 60 -28.51 3.13 1.52
C CYS A 60 -29.13 3.60 0.21
N ASP A 61 -28.56 3.15 -0.91
CA ASP A 61 -29.12 3.35 -2.24
C ASP A 61 -28.79 2.14 -3.13
N THR A 62 -29.42 2.07 -4.30
CA THR A 62 -29.21 1.02 -5.28
C THR A 62 -28.13 1.41 -6.28
N PHE A 63 -27.02 0.68 -6.29
CA PHE A 63 -25.88 0.94 -7.17
C PHE A 63 -25.69 -0.16 -8.20
N ALA A 64 -25.45 0.24 -9.45
CA ALA A 64 -25.08 -0.67 -10.53
C ALA A 64 -23.55 -0.88 -10.51
N VAL A 65 -23.11 -2.02 -9.98
CA VAL A 65 -21.69 -2.36 -9.89
C VAL A 65 -21.26 -3.10 -11.15
N THR A 66 -20.34 -2.49 -11.90
CA THR A 66 -19.83 -3.05 -13.16
C THR A 66 -18.89 -4.22 -12.91
N LYS A 67 -18.89 -5.18 -13.85
CA LYS A 67 -18.08 -6.42 -13.78
C LYS A 67 -18.19 -7.12 -12.42
N ALA A 68 -19.38 -7.14 -11.83
CA ALA A 68 -19.57 -7.67 -10.49
C ALA A 68 -19.55 -9.19 -10.47
N VAL A 69 -20.07 -9.84 -11.52
CA VAL A 69 -20.18 -11.30 -11.61
C VAL A 69 -19.69 -11.79 -12.98
N PHE A 70 -19.03 -12.95 -13.01
CA PHE A 70 -18.67 -13.62 -14.25
C PHE A 70 -19.81 -14.55 -14.69
N SER A 71 -20.33 -14.34 -15.89
CA SER A 71 -21.33 -15.21 -16.51
C SER A 71 -20.61 -16.31 -17.29
N TYR A 72 -20.66 -17.55 -16.79
CA TYR A 72 -20.09 -18.71 -17.50
C TYR A 72 -20.87 -19.06 -18.77
N ALA A 73 -22.14 -18.68 -18.87
CA ALA A 73 -22.96 -18.93 -20.06
C ALA A 73 -22.58 -18.03 -21.24
N THR A 74 -22.17 -16.79 -20.96
CA THR A 74 -21.80 -15.81 -21.99
C THR A 74 -20.29 -15.51 -21.99
N GLU A 75 -19.53 -16.21 -21.14
CA GLU A 75 -18.09 -16.04 -20.92
C GLU A 75 -17.68 -14.57 -20.71
N SER A 76 -18.51 -13.81 -20.00
CA SER A 76 -18.36 -12.36 -19.89
C SER A 76 -18.64 -11.83 -18.48
N TRP A 77 -17.98 -10.74 -18.12
CA TRP A 77 -18.28 -9.99 -16.90
C TRP A 77 -19.57 -9.19 -17.04
N ALA A 78 -20.48 -9.32 -16.08
CA ALA A 78 -21.78 -8.65 -16.07
C ALA A 78 -21.90 -7.63 -14.93
N THR A 79 -22.68 -6.57 -15.19
CA THR A 79 -23.09 -5.58 -14.19
C THR A 79 -24.26 -6.14 -13.37
N ARG A 80 -24.28 -5.87 -12.07
CA ARG A 80 -25.39 -6.23 -11.18
C ARG A 80 -25.72 -5.07 -10.24
N GLN A 81 -26.99 -4.98 -9.83
CA GLN A 81 -27.45 -4.00 -8.86
C GLN A 81 -27.40 -4.57 -7.43
N TYR A 82 -27.03 -3.72 -6.48
CA TYR A 82 -26.97 -4.03 -5.05
C TYR A 82 -27.47 -2.83 -4.25
N VAL A 83 -28.12 -3.09 -3.11
CA VAL A 83 -28.41 -2.06 -2.11
C VAL A 83 -27.20 -1.90 -1.20
N LEU A 84 -26.51 -0.78 -1.28
CA LEU A 84 -25.24 -0.54 -0.58
C LEU A 84 -25.29 0.77 0.23
N PRO A 85 -24.48 0.91 1.29
CA PRO A 85 -24.36 2.16 2.02
C PRO A 85 -23.87 3.27 1.10
N ARG A 86 -24.57 4.41 1.10
CA ARG A 86 -24.32 5.53 0.18
C ARG A 86 -23.21 6.43 0.73
N LEU A 87 -22.25 6.74 -0.14
CA LEU A 87 -21.23 7.76 0.06
C LEU A 87 -21.30 8.77 -1.10
N GLY A 88 -22.14 9.79 -0.95
CA GLY A 88 -22.38 10.77 -2.01
C GLY A 88 -22.99 10.12 -3.26
N LYS A 89 -22.21 10.05 -4.36
CA LYS A 89 -22.58 9.40 -5.62
C LYS A 89 -22.02 7.97 -5.75
N ASP A 90 -21.29 7.51 -4.74
CA ASP A 90 -20.63 6.21 -4.70
C ASP A 90 -21.16 5.38 -3.51
N PHE A 91 -20.58 4.20 -3.31
CA PHE A 91 -20.98 3.25 -2.29
C PHE A 91 -19.81 2.77 -1.44
N VAL A 92 -20.14 2.26 -0.25
CA VAL A 92 -19.18 1.61 0.65
C VAL A 92 -19.27 0.10 0.47
N LEU A 93 -18.12 -0.59 0.46
CA LEU A 93 -18.02 -2.04 0.61
C LEU A 93 -17.38 -2.39 1.95
N LEU A 94 -17.92 -3.41 2.60
CA LEU A 94 -17.29 -4.02 3.77
C LEU A 94 -16.26 -5.03 3.31
N THR A 95 -15.03 -4.84 3.79
CA THR A 95 -13.92 -5.77 3.55
C THR A 95 -13.72 -6.63 4.80
N PRO A 96 -13.86 -7.97 4.70
CA PRO A 96 -13.54 -8.87 5.79
C PRO A 96 -12.11 -8.65 6.26
N ILE A 97 -11.90 -8.54 7.56
CA ILE A 97 -10.55 -8.28 8.11
C ILE A 97 -9.52 -9.33 7.68
N TYR A 98 -9.93 -10.59 7.56
CA TYR A 98 -9.06 -11.70 7.18
C TYR A 98 -8.51 -11.58 5.75
N MET A 99 -9.05 -10.65 4.95
CA MET A 99 -8.54 -10.32 3.63
C MET A 99 -7.48 -9.22 3.64
N LEU A 100 -7.33 -8.50 4.75
CA LEU A 100 -6.37 -7.41 4.87
C LEU A 100 -4.98 -8.00 5.13
N THR A 101 -4.10 -7.88 4.15
CA THR A 101 -2.68 -8.21 4.30
C THR A 101 -1.81 -7.02 3.87
N LYS A 102 -0.82 -6.67 4.69
CA LYS A 102 0.18 -5.62 4.40
C LYS A 102 1.44 -6.20 3.74
N ASP A 103 1.67 -7.50 3.91
CA ASP A 103 2.91 -8.19 3.56
C ASP A 103 2.83 -8.81 2.15
N GLU A 104 3.94 -9.43 1.71
CA GLU A 104 3.94 -10.33 0.55
C GLU A 104 2.95 -11.49 0.77
N THR A 105 2.42 -12.06 -0.31
CA THR A 105 1.56 -13.25 -0.21
C THR A 105 2.34 -14.40 0.42
N TRP A 106 1.65 -15.25 1.18
CA TRP A 106 2.28 -16.38 1.86
C TRP A 106 3.05 -17.29 0.88
N ILE A 107 2.47 -17.53 -0.29
CA ILE A 107 3.14 -18.13 -1.45
C ILE A 107 3.65 -16.98 -2.31
N ASN A 108 4.97 -16.82 -2.41
CA ASN A 108 5.58 -15.75 -3.19
C ASN A 108 6.88 -16.20 -3.88
N ARG A 109 7.18 -15.55 -5.00
CA ARG A 109 8.31 -15.92 -5.86
C ARG A 109 9.69 -15.64 -5.22
N PRO A 110 9.93 -14.49 -4.55
CA PRO A 110 11.21 -14.25 -3.90
C PRO A 110 11.58 -15.34 -2.88
N GLU A 111 10.63 -15.78 -2.06
CA GLU A 111 10.85 -16.86 -1.08
C GLU A 111 11.12 -18.19 -1.77
N MET A 112 10.33 -18.56 -2.78
CA MET A 112 10.56 -19.79 -3.57
C MET A 112 11.98 -19.83 -4.13
N LEU A 113 12.45 -18.73 -4.73
CA LEU A 113 13.81 -18.66 -5.28
C LEU A 113 14.88 -18.67 -4.18
N ALA A 114 14.64 -18.06 -3.02
CA ALA A 114 15.56 -18.14 -1.89
C ALA A 114 15.69 -19.58 -1.37
N ARG A 115 14.56 -20.30 -1.28
CA ARG A 115 14.44 -21.69 -0.82
C ARG A 115 14.69 -22.74 -1.90
N PHE A 116 15.12 -22.34 -3.10
CA PHE A 116 15.26 -23.25 -4.25
C PHE A 116 16.04 -24.53 -3.92
N ASN A 117 17.08 -24.47 -3.08
CA ASN A 117 17.89 -25.64 -2.74
C ASN A 117 17.09 -26.78 -2.09
N ALA A 118 15.96 -26.48 -1.42
CA ALA A 118 15.10 -27.50 -0.82
C ALA A 118 14.09 -28.09 -1.82
N LEU A 119 13.89 -27.48 -2.99
CA LEU A 119 12.88 -27.91 -3.96
C LEU A 119 13.27 -29.19 -4.72
N PRO A 120 14.50 -29.36 -5.22
CA PRO A 120 14.90 -30.60 -5.90
C PRO A 120 14.79 -31.83 -5.00
N ASP A 121 15.07 -31.70 -3.71
CA ASP A 121 14.98 -32.81 -2.76
C ASP A 121 13.53 -33.24 -2.48
N ALA A 122 12.57 -32.32 -2.62
CA ALA A 122 11.15 -32.61 -2.53
C ALA A 122 10.59 -33.34 -3.76
N LEU A 123 11.31 -33.39 -4.88
CA LEU A 123 10.90 -34.15 -6.06
C LEU A 123 11.01 -35.66 -5.77
N PRO A 124 9.96 -36.46 -5.96
CA PRO A 124 10.01 -37.91 -5.72
C PRO A 124 10.82 -38.65 -6.80
N ASP A 125 10.89 -38.09 -8.01
CA ASP A 125 11.57 -38.69 -9.16
C ASP A 125 13.07 -38.30 -9.19
N ALA A 126 13.94 -39.30 -9.05
CA ALA A 126 15.39 -39.12 -9.06
C ALA A 126 15.93 -38.67 -10.44
N GLU A 127 15.28 -39.07 -11.53
CA GLU A 127 15.64 -38.64 -12.88
C GLU A 127 15.30 -37.16 -13.07
N LEU A 128 14.09 -36.74 -12.69
CA LEU A 128 13.68 -35.34 -12.75
C LEU A 128 14.59 -34.47 -11.87
N ARG A 129 14.93 -34.93 -10.67
CA ARG A 129 15.88 -34.23 -9.78
C ARG A 129 17.24 -34.03 -10.44
N ALA A 130 17.78 -35.07 -11.08
CA ALA A 130 19.04 -34.97 -11.81
C ALA A 130 18.94 -33.99 -12.99
N GLN A 131 17.84 -34.00 -13.75
CA GLN A 131 17.61 -33.07 -14.86
C GLN A 131 17.55 -31.61 -14.37
N VAL A 132 16.84 -31.35 -13.27
CA VAL A 132 16.74 -30.01 -12.65
C VAL A 132 18.11 -29.51 -12.20
N ASN A 133 18.88 -30.35 -11.49
CA ASN A 133 20.21 -29.99 -11.01
C ASN A 133 21.18 -29.71 -12.17
N ASN A 134 21.22 -30.59 -13.16
CA ASN A 134 22.06 -30.41 -14.35
C ASN A 134 21.70 -29.12 -15.10
N TYR A 135 20.40 -28.82 -15.24
CA TYR A 135 19.98 -27.58 -15.86
C TYR A 135 20.42 -26.36 -15.06
N LEU A 136 20.24 -26.36 -13.73
CA LEU A 136 20.69 -25.26 -12.87
C LEU A 136 22.20 -25.02 -13.00
N GLU A 137 23.01 -26.08 -12.91
CA GLU A 137 24.46 -26.02 -13.06
C GLU A 137 24.86 -25.46 -14.43
N SER A 138 24.18 -25.86 -15.51
CA SER A 138 24.43 -25.32 -16.85
C SER A 138 24.20 -23.81 -16.98
N GLN A 139 23.42 -23.22 -16.08
CA GLN A 139 23.13 -21.78 -16.06
C GLN A 139 24.14 -20.99 -15.22
N LEU A 140 25.00 -21.65 -14.44
CA LEU A 140 25.96 -21.02 -13.53
C LEU A 140 27.36 -20.97 -14.14
N GLY A 141 28.07 -19.86 -13.90
CA GLY A 141 29.49 -19.73 -14.23
C GLY A 141 30.39 -20.34 -13.15
N PHE A 142 31.71 -20.24 -13.33
CA PHE A 142 32.72 -20.78 -12.40
C PHE A 142 32.65 -20.14 -10.99
N ASP A 143 32.23 -18.89 -10.89
CA ASP A 143 32.05 -18.16 -9.62
C ASP A 143 30.88 -17.16 -9.74
N PRO A 144 29.62 -17.65 -9.65
CA PRO A 144 28.45 -16.83 -9.93
C PRO A 144 28.14 -15.90 -8.75
N THR A 145 27.84 -14.64 -9.06
CA THR A 145 27.35 -13.68 -8.06
C THR A 145 25.98 -14.09 -7.51
N PRO A 146 25.56 -13.62 -6.32
CA PRO A 146 24.23 -13.90 -5.79
C PRO A 146 23.08 -13.54 -6.74
N LYS A 147 23.26 -12.48 -7.54
CA LYS A 147 22.30 -12.06 -8.55
C LYS A 147 22.22 -13.03 -9.73
N GLU A 148 23.34 -13.57 -10.17
CA GLU A 148 23.39 -14.60 -11.21
C GLU A 148 22.80 -15.92 -10.73
N VAL A 149 23.05 -16.30 -9.47
CA VAL A 149 22.40 -17.47 -8.85
C VAL A 149 20.88 -17.31 -8.82
N MET A 150 20.37 -16.16 -8.39
CA MET A 150 18.93 -15.89 -8.42
C MET A 150 18.34 -15.95 -9.84
N ALA A 151 19.06 -15.43 -10.82
CA ALA A 151 18.64 -15.47 -12.22
C ALA A 151 18.65 -16.91 -12.78
N ALA A 152 19.65 -17.72 -12.42
CA ALA A 152 19.72 -19.13 -12.80
C ALA A 152 18.53 -19.92 -12.21
N ARG A 153 18.26 -19.77 -10.91
CA ARG A 153 17.10 -20.39 -10.24
C ARG A 153 15.77 -19.99 -10.91
N ALA A 154 15.61 -18.71 -11.23
CA ALA A 154 14.43 -18.21 -11.94
C ALA A 154 14.24 -18.86 -13.32
N LYS A 155 15.31 -19.06 -14.09
CA LYS A 155 15.27 -19.79 -15.36
C LYS A 155 14.92 -21.26 -15.17
N THR A 156 15.48 -21.90 -14.15
CA THR A 156 15.20 -23.31 -13.84
C THR A 156 13.73 -23.52 -13.49
N VAL A 157 13.14 -22.71 -12.60
CA VAL A 157 11.70 -22.78 -12.30
C VAL A 157 10.83 -22.61 -13.55
N LYS A 158 11.25 -21.74 -14.47
CA LYS A 158 10.52 -21.52 -15.72
C LYS A 158 10.60 -22.73 -16.67
N ALA A 159 11.73 -23.44 -16.66
CA ALA A 159 11.95 -24.65 -17.46
C ALA A 159 11.26 -25.89 -16.88
N PHE A 160 11.12 -25.94 -15.55
CA PHE A 160 10.47 -27.02 -14.79
C PHE A 160 9.35 -26.45 -13.90
N PRO A 161 8.17 -26.12 -14.49
CA PRO A 161 7.06 -25.50 -13.75
C PRO A 161 6.54 -26.35 -12.57
N GLU A 162 6.77 -27.66 -12.60
CA GLU A 162 6.41 -28.60 -11.54
C GLU A 162 7.05 -28.21 -10.19
N LEU A 163 8.23 -27.55 -10.22
CA LEU A 163 8.87 -27.01 -9.01
C LEU A 163 7.98 -26.00 -8.26
N ALA A 164 7.10 -25.28 -8.97
CA ALA A 164 6.14 -24.39 -8.33
C ALA A 164 5.07 -25.18 -7.56
N ASP A 165 4.62 -26.31 -8.10
CA ASP A 165 3.63 -27.19 -7.44
C ASP A 165 4.20 -27.82 -6.17
N TYR A 166 5.44 -28.31 -6.22
CA TYR A 166 6.10 -28.83 -5.02
C TYR A 166 6.38 -27.73 -3.99
N TYR A 167 6.75 -26.52 -4.43
CA TYR A 167 6.86 -25.38 -3.51
C TYR A 167 5.53 -25.07 -2.81
N ILE A 168 4.42 -25.10 -3.56
CA ILE A 168 3.09 -24.86 -3.01
C ILE A 168 2.70 -25.98 -2.03
N ALA A 169 2.91 -27.25 -2.37
CA ALA A 169 2.63 -28.38 -1.49
C ALA A 169 3.42 -28.29 -0.16
N MET A 170 4.71 -27.95 -0.23
CA MET A 170 5.53 -27.69 0.96
C MET A 170 4.98 -26.54 1.81
N LYS A 171 4.33 -25.55 1.20
CA LYS A 171 3.68 -24.47 1.94
C LYS A 171 2.39 -24.98 2.58
N GLU A 172 1.55 -25.73 1.86
CA GLU A 172 0.33 -26.34 2.40
C GLU A 172 0.60 -27.18 3.67
N ASP A 173 1.68 -27.97 3.69
CA ASP A 173 2.12 -28.73 4.87
C ASP A 173 2.42 -27.83 6.10
N ASP A 174 2.90 -26.60 5.86
CA ASP A 174 3.18 -25.56 6.87
C ASP A 174 1.96 -24.63 7.12
N GLY A 175 0.79 -24.93 6.52
CA GLY A 175 -0.35 -24.04 6.37
C GLY A 175 -1.02 -23.58 7.67
N ASP A 176 -1.11 -24.46 8.67
CA ASP A 176 -1.74 -24.13 9.96
C ASP A 176 -0.94 -23.04 10.70
N ARG A 177 0.39 -23.11 10.65
CA ARG A 177 1.27 -22.07 11.23
C ARG A 177 1.15 -20.73 10.49
N ALA A 178 0.86 -20.77 9.19
CA ALA A 178 0.70 -19.57 8.38
C ALA A 178 -0.60 -18.80 8.70
N ARG A 179 -1.69 -19.52 9.00
CA ARG A 179 -2.98 -18.90 9.39
C ARG A 179 -2.87 -18.16 10.71
N GLU A 180 -2.26 -18.76 11.73
CA GLU A 180 -2.10 -18.14 13.05
C GLU A 180 -1.24 -16.86 12.99
N VAL A 181 -0.13 -16.90 12.27
CA VAL A 181 0.76 -15.73 12.10
C VAL A 181 0.08 -14.60 11.31
N SER A 182 -0.70 -14.94 10.28
CA SER A 182 -1.41 -13.94 9.47
C SER A 182 -2.55 -13.30 10.24
N LEU A 183 -3.26 -14.08 11.06
CA LEU A 183 -4.35 -13.59 11.90
C LEU A 183 -3.84 -12.58 12.93
N ALA A 184 -2.81 -12.95 13.69
CA ALA A 184 -2.23 -12.06 14.71
C ALA A 184 -1.77 -10.73 14.10
N LYS A 185 -1.14 -10.76 12.92
CA LYS A 185 -0.73 -9.54 12.19
C LYS A 185 -1.89 -8.68 11.72
N ALA A 186 -2.96 -9.31 11.22
CA ALA A 186 -4.16 -8.60 10.76
C ALA A 186 -4.89 -7.94 11.94
N GLU A 187 -4.99 -8.65 13.07
CA GLU A 187 -5.57 -8.14 14.32
C GLU A 187 -4.73 -7.01 14.93
N ASP A 188 -3.40 -7.13 14.97
CA ASP A 188 -2.50 -6.06 15.42
C ASP A 188 -2.65 -4.81 14.54
N THR A 189 -2.70 -4.99 13.22
CA THR A 189 -2.88 -3.90 12.26
C THR A 189 -4.26 -3.26 12.41
N GLN A 190 -5.30 -4.06 12.62
CA GLN A 190 -6.66 -3.55 12.87
C GLN A 190 -6.74 -2.85 14.22
N ALA A 191 -6.15 -3.36 15.29
CA ALA A 191 -6.16 -2.71 16.59
C ALA A 191 -5.47 -1.35 16.51
N LEU A 192 -4.28 -1.31 15.89
CA LEU A 192 -3.54 -0.09 15.62
C LEU A 192 -4.39 0.92 14.83
N LEU A 193 -4.98 0.50 13.71
CA LEU A 193 -5.79 1.38 12.86
C LEU A 193 -7.09 1.78 13.55
N ARG A 194 -7.88 0.85 14.08
CA ARG A 194 -9.18 1.16 14.70
C ARG A 194 -9.03 2.16 15.84
N ASP A 195 -8.05 1.96 16.72
CA ASP A 195 -7.94 2.76 17.92
C ASP A 195 -7.28 4.11 17.62
N GLN A 196 -6.22 4.16 16.81
CA GLN A 196 -5.56 5.42 16.45
C GLN A 196 -6.38 6.27 15.49
N VAL A 197 -7.08 5.64 14.52
CA VAL A 197 -7.81 6.36 13.48
C VAL A 197 -9.14 6.87 13.97
N ARG A 198 -9.85 6.13 14.83
CA ARG A 198 -11.09 6.65 15.43
C ARG A 198 -10.83 7.84 16.34
N LEU A 199 -9.76 7.79 17.13
CA LEU A 199 -9.35 8.92 17.96
C LEU A 199 -8.98 10.13 17.10
N ALA A 200 -8.14 9.96 16.09
CA ALA A 200 -7.75 11.03 15.19
C ALA A 200 -8.95 11.64 14.43
N ILE A 201 -9.80 10.81 13.80
CA ILE A 201 -10.93 11.31 13.00
C ILE A 201 -11.93 12.08 13.87
N HIS A 202 -12.29 11.56 15.05
CA HIS A 202 -13.25 12.24 15.92
C HIS A 202 -12.70 13.59 16.39
N ASP A 203 -11.43 13.63 16.78
CA ASP A 203 -10.80 14.86 17.28
C ASP A 203 -10.64 15.92 16.18
N LEU A 204 -10.26 15.49 14.96
CA LEU A 204 -10.15 16.36 13.79
C LEU A 204 -11.49 16.88 13.28
N GLN A 205 -12.54 16.07 13.34
CA GLN A 205 -13.90 16.50 13.00
C GLN A 205 -14.43 17.56 13.96
N ALA A 206 -14.11 17.44 15.25
CA ALA A 206 -14.52 18.43 16.24
C ALA A 206 -13.78 19.77 16.08
N LYS A 207 -12.60 19.76 15.47
CA LYS A 207 -11.66 20.89 15.48
C LYS A 207 -11.45 21.57 14.12
N THR A 208 -11.98 21.05 13.01
CA THR A 208 -11.66 21.56 11.67
C THR A 208 -12.86 21.66 10.72
N ASN A 209 -12.82 22.64 9.81
CA ASN A 209 -13.81 22.84 8.73
C ASN A 209 -13.28 22.37 7.35
N LEU A 210 -12.33 21.44 7.34
CA LEU A 210 -11.51 21.05 6.18
C LEU A 210 -12.33 20.70 4.92
N PHE A 211 -13.54 20.15 5.05
CA PHE A 211 -14.31 19.68 3.89
C PHE A 211 -15.54 20.54 3.57
N ALA A 212 -15.72 21.67 4.25
CA ALA A 212 -16.91 22.52 4.15
C ALA A 212 -16.76 23.71 3.20
N GLN A 213 -15.55 23.99 2.69
CA GLN A 213 -15.26 25.19 1.88
C GLN A 213 -15.02 24.86 0.40
N PRO A 214 -15.31 25.80 -0.53
CA PRO A 214 -14.99 25.65 -1.95
C PRO A 214 -13.49 25.87 -2.17
N TRP A 215 -12.70 24.80 -2.13
CA TRP A 215 -11.26 24.83 -2.34
C TRP A 215 -10.85 24.35 -3.73
N THR A 216 -9.61 24.67 -4.14
CA THR A 216 -8.91 23.96 -5.22
C THR A 216 -8.23 22.71 -4.66
N SER A 217 -7.79 21.79 -5.51
CA SER A 217 -7.10 20.57 -5.04
C SER A 217 -5.82 20.88 -4.25
N TYR A 218 -5.18 22.03 -4.52
CA TYR A 218 -3.99 22.46 -3.80
C TYR A 218 -4.31 23.08 -2.45
N ASP A 219 -5.36 23.91 -2.39
CA ASP A 219 -5.76 24.52 -1.13
C ASP A 219 -6.13 23.42 -0.12
N GLU A 220 -6.86 22.39 -0.58
CA GLU A 220 -7.18 21.24 0.28
C GLU A 220 -5.94 20.40 0.62
N ALA A 221 -5.03 20.17 -0.34
CA ALA A 221 -3.79 19.43 -0.08
C ALA A 221 -2.90 20.14 0.96
N ALA A 222 -2.70 21.45 0.80
CA ALA A 222 -1.90 22.26 1.71
C ALA A 222 -2.56 22.34 3.09
N GLU A 223 -3.86 22.57 3.15
CA GLU A 223 -4.57 22.65 4.43
C GLU A 223 -4.63 21.30 5.15
N ALA A 224 -4.83 20.19 4.43
CA ALA A 224 -4.79 18.86 5.03
C ALA A 224 -3.41 18.55 5.64
N VAL A 225 -2.34 18.99 4.98
CA VAL A 225 -0.96 18.84 5.49
C VAL A 225 -0.72 19.73 6.71
N GLU A 226 -1.20 20.98 6.73
CA GLU A 226 -1.08 21.87 7.89
C GLU A 226 -1.89 21.34 9.09
N ILE A 227 -3.09 20.83 8.87
CA ILE A 227 -3.88 20.18 9.92
C ILE A 227 -3.16 18.94 10.46
N PHE A 228 -2.57 18.14 9.57
CA PHE A 228 -1.78 16.98 10.00
C PHE A 228 -0.54 17.40 10.80
N LYS A 229 0.14 18.47 10.39
CA LYS A 229 1.25 19.06 11.12
C LYS A 229 0.82 19.49 12.53
N ASP A 230 -0.27 20.23 12.65
CA ASP A 230 -0.77 20.69 13.95
C ASP A 230 -1.18 19.52 14.86
N TYR A 231 -1.87 18.52 14.30
CA TYR A 231 -2.23 17.30 15.02
C TYR A 231 -0.99 16.59 15.60
N VAL A 232 0.04 16.42 14.77
CA VAL A 232 1.31 15.80 15.19
C VAL A 232 2.03 16.65 16.23
N GLU A 233 2.12 17.96 16.02
CA GLU A 233 2.97 18.84 16.81
C GLU A 233 2.35 19.30 18.13
N HIS A 234 1.02 19.40 18.20
CA HIS A 234 0.33 20.07 19.31
C HIS A 234 -0.85 19.28 19.90
N GLN A 235 -1.26 18.17 19.28
CA GLN A 235 -2.42 17.38 19.72
C GLN A 235 -2.06 15.91 19.98
N ASP A 236 -0.86 15.67 20.51
CA ASP A 236 -0.31 14.34 20.81
C ASP A 236 -0.24 13.37 19.63
N GLY A 237 -0.48 13.83 18.40
CA GLY A 237 -0.42 13.01 17.19
C GLY A 237 0.98 12.45 16.92
N TYR A 238 2.03 13.06 17.48
CA TYR A 238 3.37 12.48 17.47
C TYR A 238 3.39 11.06 18.05
N THR A 239 2.56 10.73 19.05
CA THR A 239 2.50 9.38 19.64
C THR A 239 2.01 8.30 18.67
N VAL A 240 1.26 8.69 17.63
CA VAL A 240 0.74 7.78 16.59
C VAL A 240 1.86 7.34 15.64
N ILE A 241 2.75 8.28 15.28
CA ILE A 241 3.85 8.06 14.33
C ILE A 241 5.19 7.76 15.03
N ASN A 242 5.34 8.16 16.29
CA ASN A 242 6.47 7.91 17.15
C ASN A 242 6.06 6.92 18.25
N ARG A 243 6.24 5.62 17.96
CA ARG A 243 5.75 4.49 18.75
C ARG A 243 6.38 4.33 20.15
N GLY A 244 7.35 5.18 20.51
CA GLY A 244 8.00 5.18 21.82
C GLY A 244 8.86 3.95 22.15
N ALA A 245 9.47 3.96 23.33
CA ALA A 245 10.05 2.79 24.03
C ALA A 245 10.89 1.80 23.19
N GLY A 246 11.92 2.29 22.48
CA GLY A 246 12.87 1.43 21.75
C GLY A 246 12.30 0.77 20.48
N GLN A 247 11.05 1.09 20.11
CA GLN A 247 10.48 0.69 18.83
C GLN A 247 11.03 1.55 17.69
N PRO A 248 11.20 1.00 16.47
CA PRO A 248 11.62 1.78 15.33
C PRO A 248 10.57 2.86 14.98
N PHE A 249 11.04 4.05 14.59
CA PHE A 249 10.18 5.13 14.08
C PHE A 249 9.35 4.64 12.88
N ALA A 250 8.14 5.21 12.72
CA ALA A 250 7.29 4.86 11.59
C ALA A 250 7.98 5.14 10.25
N THR A 251 7.87 4.17 9.35
CA THR A 251 8.35 4.29 7.98
C THR A 251 7.53 5.32 7.20
N GLU A 252 8.07 5.82 6.09
CA GLU A 252 7.35 6.76 5.20
C GLU A 252 5.98 6.19 4.80
N ARG A 253 5.91 4.89 4.46
CA ARG A 253 4.67 4.19 4.10
C ARG A 253 3.63 4.15 5.21
N GLU A 254 4.06 4.11 6.47
CA GLU A 254 3.16 4.11 7.62
C GLU A 254 2.59 5.50 7.87
N VAL A 255 3.44 6.55 7.83
CA VAL A 255 2.98 7.95 7.93
C VAL A 255 2.01 8.29 6.80
N GLN A 256 2.32 7.87 5.57
CA GLN A 256 1.40 7.99 4.44
C GLN A 256 0.05 7.31 4.74
N GLY A 257 0.07 6.11 5.31
CA GLY A 257 -1.16 5.40 5.69
C GLY A 257 -2.03 6.20 6.66
N PHE A 258 -1.42 6.78 7.69
CA PHE A 258 -2.11 7.66 8.64
C PHE A 258 -2.68 8.91 7.97
N PHE A 259 -1.88 9.59 7.15
CA PHE A 259 -2.32 10.78 6.44
C PHE A 259 -3.45 10.51 5.44
N GLY A 260 -3.39 9.40 4.70
CA GLY A 260 -4.42 9.02 3.72
C GLY A 260 -5.81 8.82 4.32
N LEU A 261 -5.90 8.59 5.63
CA LEU A 261 -7.17 8.50 6.35
C LEU A 261 -7.83 9.86 6.55
N LEU A 262 -7.03 10.93 6.67
CA LEU A 262 -7.52 12.31 6.70
C LEU A 262 -8.23 12.65 5.39
N LEU A 263 -7.66 12.19 4.27
CA LEU A 263 -8.17 12.48 2.93
C LEU A 263 -9.44 11.70 2.57
N GLN A 264 -9.93 10.75 3.39
CA GLN A 264 -11.08 9.91 3.05
C GLN A 264 -12.40 10.70 2.86
N ARG A 265 -12.48 11.92 3.41
CA ARG A 265 -13.63 12.81 3.23
C ARG A 265 -13.37 13.96 2.27
N SER A 266 -12.22 13.94 1.58
CA SER A 266 -11.90 14.90 0.53
C SER A 266 -13.04 14.97 -0.49
N ASN A 267 -13.36 16.19 -0.93
CA ASN A 267 -14.26 16.39 -2.07
C ASN A 267 -13.54 16.13 -3.41
N PHE A 268 -12.21 15.93 -3.37
CA PHE A 268 -11.37 15.58 -4.50
C PHE A 268 -11.15 14.07 -4.58
N ASP A 269 -10.92 13.58 -5.79
CA ASP A 269 -10.47 12.21 -5.99
C ASP A 269 -9.05 12.06 -5.44
N ALA A 270 -8.94 11.46 -4.25
CA ALA A 270 -7.70 11.25 -3.51
C ALA A 270 -7.15 9.84 -3.75
N ASN A 271 -6.17 9.72 -4.65
CA ASN A 271 -5.60 8.44 -5.07
C ASN A 271 -4.09 8.37 -4.83
N ARG A 272 -3.59 7.15 -4.63
CA ARG A 272 -2.15 6.84 -4.72
C ARG A 272 -1.86 6.42 -6.16
N GLU A 273 -0.92 7.07 -6.85
CA GLU A 273 -0.69 6.71 -8.26
C GLU A 273 0.03 5.35 -8.40
N VAL A 274 -0.51 4.50 -9.28
CA VAL A 274 0.21 3.32 -9.79
C VAL A 274 1.27 3.81 -10.77
N ASN A 275 2.50 3.34 -10.58
CA ASN A 275 3.75 3.86 -11.13
C ASN A 275 3.74 4.03 -12.68
N ASN A 276 3.43 5.23 -13.19
CA ASN A 276 3.42 5.54 -14.64
C ASN A 276 4.79 5.99 -15.21
N GLY A 277 5.89 5.46 -14.66
CA GLY A 277 7.25 5.62 -15.21
C GLY A 277 8.00 6.91 -14.83
N ARG A 278 7.44 7.77 -13.98
CA ARG A 278 8.13 8.97 -13.42
C ARG A 278 8.34 8.94 -11.90
N GLY A 279 8.17 7.76 -11.28
CA GLY A 279 8.14 7.59 -9.84
C GLY A 279 6.72 7.69 -9.31
N ALA A 280 6.36 6.83 -8.36
CA ALA A 280 5.06 6.88 -7.70
C ALA A 280 5.00 8.10 -6.79
N VAL A 281 3.98 8.94 -6.96
CA VAL A 281 3.64 10.01 -6.01
C VAL A 281 2.78 9.42 -4.89
N ASP A 282 2.97 9.88 -3.66
CA ASP A 282 2.32 9.29 -2.50
C ASP A 282 0.81 9.54 -2.49
N PHE A 283 0.37 10.77 -2.75
CA PHE A 283 -1.03 11.11 -2.96
C PHE A 283 -1.23 12.11 -4.09
N LYS A 284 -2.38 12.01 -4.73
CA LYS A 284 -2.89 12.95 -5.72
C LYS A 284 -4.32 13.30 -5.36
N LEU A 285 -4.59 14.58 -5.18
CA LEU A 285 -5.95 15.13 -5.10
C LEU A 285 -6.30 15.69 -6.47
N SER A 286 -7.47 15.35 -7.00
CA SER A 286 -7.88 15.91 -8.29
C SER A 286 -9.38 16.12 -8.45
N MET A 287 -9.73 17.16 -9.19
CA MET A 287 -11.09 17.44 -9.67
C MET A 287 -11.02 17.55 -11.19
N GLY A 288 -10.96 16.39 -11.85
CA GLY A 288 -10.78 16.29 -13.29
C GLY A 288 -9.36 16.59 -13.76
N ALA A 289 -9.20 16.83 -15.07
CA ALA A 289 -7.87 16.92 -15.68
C ALA A 289 -7.13 18.24 -15.38
N SER A 290 -7.89 19.31 -15.12
CA SER A 290 -7.43 20.70 -15.01
C SER A 290 -7.04 21.13 -13.60
N ASP A 291 -7.47 20.40 -12.56
CA ASP A 291 -7.15 20.68 -11.17
C ASP A 291 -6.59 19.41 -10.51
N LYS A 292 -5.27 19.44 -10.27
CA LYS A 292 -4.50 18.31 -9.75
C LYS A 292 -3.39 18.81 -8.84
N SER A 293 -3.33 18.21 -7.66
CA SER A 293 -2.28 18.47 -6.69
C SER A 293 -1.68 17.19 -6.17
N LEU A 294 -0.38 17.25 -5.89
CA LEU A 294 0.42 16.10 -5.49
C LEU A 294 0.93 16.31 -4.07
N ILE A 295 0.90 15.27 -3.24
CA ILE A 295 1.51 15.29 -1.91
C ILE A 295 2.59 14.21 -1.87
N GLU A 296 3.79 14.59 -1.47
CA GLU A 296 4.95 13.70 -1.39
C GLU A 296 5.55 13.75 0.01
N PHE A 297 5.65 12.59 0.65
CA PHE A 297 6.27 12.43 1.96
C PHE A 297 7.75 12.09 1.81
N LYS A 298 8.55 12.62 2.73
CA LYS A 298 9.94 12.23 2.95
C LYS A 298 10.26 12.20 4.44
N LEU A 299 11.04 11.21 4.84
CA LEU A 299 11.70 11.27 6.14
C LEU A 299 12.90 12.21 6.07
N ALA A 300 13.11 13.05 7.08
CA ALA A 300 14.25 13.97 7.18
C ALA A 300 15.60 13.24 7.03
N LYS A 301 15.72 12.02 7.56
CA LYS A 301 16.90 11.17 7.41
C LYS A 301 17.23 10.75 5.96
N SER A 302 16.31 10.90 5.01
CA SER A 302 16.52 10.54 3.59
C SER A 302 17.77 11.24 3.01
N SER A 303 18.64 10.48 2.33
CA SER A 303 19.81 11.03 1.64
C SER A 303 19.44 11.88 0.43
N SER A 304 18.22 11.70 -0.10
CA SER A 304 17.72 12.43 -1.27
C SER A 304 17.04 13.77 -0.94
N LEU A 305 16.88 14.13 0.34
CA LEU A 305 16.10 15.30 0.79
C LEU A 305 16.50 16.59 0.05
N LYS A 306 17.79 16.92 0.02
CA LYS A 306 18.30 18.12 -0.65
C LYS A 306 17.96 18.17 -2.15
N ARG A 307 18.03 17.03 -2.83
CA ARG A 307 17.67 16.92 -4.24
C ARG A 307 16.16 17.15 -4.42
N ASN A 308 15.33 16.58 -3.55
CA ASN A 308 13.87 16.70 -3.64
C ASN A 308 13.43 18.15 -3.38
N VAL A 309 13.98 18.82 -2.36
CA VAL A 309 13.75 20.26 -2.09
C VAL A 309 14.08 21.11 -3.32
N ARG A 310 15.23 20.86 -3.97
CA ARG A 310 15.61 21.60 -5.19
C ARG A 310 14.68 21.32 -6.36
N ASN A 311 14.26 20.08 -6.55
CA ASN A 311 13.33 19.71 -7.60
C ASN A 311 11.97 20.40 -7.39
N GLN A 312 11.51 20.47 -6.15
CA GLN A 312 10.26 21.13 -5.78
C GLN A 312 10.27 22.62 -6.14
N LEU A 313 11.38 23.32 -5.87
CA LEU A 313 11.56 24.73 -6.28
C LEU A 313 11.61 24.88 -7.80
N ALA A 314 12.34 24.00 -8.49
CA ALA A 314 12.45 24.03 -9.95
C ALA A 314 11.11 23.74 -10.66
N ILE A 315 10.23 22.92 -10.05
CA ILE A 315 8.87 22.70 -10.54
C ILE A 315 8.06 24.00 -10.46
N TYR A 316 8.12 24.69 -9.32
CA TYR A 316 7.46 25.99 -9.14
C TYR A 316 7.95 27.02 -10.16
N GLU A 317 9.26 27.17 -10.33
CA GLU A 317 9.86 28.14 -11.28
C GLU A 317 9.46 27.88 -12.75
N LYS A 318 9.23 26.62 -13.11
CA LYS A 318 8.83 26.22 -14.48
C LYS A 318 7.32 26.27 -14.71
N ALA A 319 6.50 26.14 -13.66
CA ALA A 319 5.07 25.91 -13.77
C ALA A 319 4.27 27.20 -13.52
N ASN A 320 4.16 28.03 -14.54
CA ASN A 320 3.29 29.21 -14.50
C ASN A 320 1.79 28.87 -14.71
N LYS A 321 1.27 27.69 -14.27
CA LYS A 321 -0.19 27.42 -14.10
C LYS A 321 -0.71 26.02 -13.66
N THR A 322 0.05 24.92 -13.57
CA THR A 322 -0.64 23.60 -13.47
C THR A 322 -0.04 22.46 -12.64
N ASN A 323 1.02 22.62 -11.86
CA ASN A 323 1.48 21.52 -10.99
C ASN A 323 1.73 22.03 -9.57
N GLN A 324 0.70 21.87 -8.74
CA GLN A 324 0.70 22.27 -7.35
C GLN A 324 1.09 21.06 -6.49
N SER A 325 2.35 20.96 -6.07
CA SER A 325 2.80 19.88 -5.18
C SER A 325 3.09 20.40 -3.76
N VAL A 326 2.84 19.56 -2.77
CA VAL A 326 3.14 19.77 -1.35
C VAL A 326 4.08 18.65 -0.90
N MET A 327 5.31 19.01 -0.52
CA MET A 327 6.28 18.09 0.05
C MET A 327 6.19 18.15 1.57
N VAL A 328 6.02 16.98 2.19
CA VAL A 328 5.94 16.82 3.64
C VAL A 328 7.22 16.16 4.14
N VAL A 329 7.92 16.81 5.08
CA VAL A 329 9.16 16.32 5.66
C VAL A 329 8.95 15.99 7.13
N ILE A 330 9.05 14.71 7.50
CA ILE A 330 8.88 14.26 8.89
C ILE A 330 10.24 14.18 9.58
N ALA A 331 10.38 14.89 10.70
CA ALA A 331 11.56 14.85 11.56
C ALA A 331 11.23 14.17 12.89
N TYR A 332 11.97 13.12 13.25
CA TYR A 332 11.73 12.36 14.50
C TYR A 332 12.72 12.70 15.61
N THR A 333 13.80 13.40 15.28
CA THR A 333 14.92 13.69 16.19
C THR A 333 15.40 15.12 16.01
N GLU A 334 16.14 15.66 16.99
CA GLU A 334 16.79 16.97 16.87
C GLU A 334 17.78 17.00 15.68
N ALA A 335 18.54 15.93 15.48
CA ALA A 335 19.46 15.80 14.34
C ALA A 335 18.73 15.83 12.99
N ASP A 336 17.50 15.31 12.92
CA ASP A 336 16.66 15.44 11.74
C ASP A 336 16.29 16.90 11.47
N MET A 337 15.85 17.63 12.51
CA MET A 337 15.52 19.07 12.41
C MET A 337 16.73 19.89 11.94
N ASP A 338 17.90 19.69 12.55
CA ASP A 338 19.16 20.36 12.15
C ASP A 338 19.52 20.08 10.69
N LYS A 339 19.30 18.85 10.23
CA LYS A 339 19.55 18.46 8.85
C LYS A 339 18.59 19.17 7.90
N VAL A 340 17.29 19.22 8.23
CA VAL A 340 16.29 19.92 7.42
C VAL A 340 16.64 21.41 7.34
N ASP A 341 16.93 22.05 8.47
CA ASP A 341 17.30 23.47 8.52
C ASP A 341 18.55 23.78 7.69
N ARG A 342 19.57 22.93 7.76
CA ARG A 342 20.77 23.05 6.93
C ARG A 342 20.44 22.93 5.45
N VAL A 343 19.60 21.96 5.06
CA VAL A 343 19.18 21.79 3.67
C VAL A 343 18.40 23.00 3.16
N LEU A 344 17.44 23.52 3.95
CA LEU A 344 16.66 24.70 3.58
C LEU A 344 17.56 25.94 3.45
N ARG A 345 18.51 26.14 4.37
CA ARG A 345 19.51 27.22 4.29
C ARG A 345 20.41 27.13 3.05
N GLU A 346 20.88 25.93 2.71
CA GLU A 346 21.74 25.69 1.54
C GLU A 346 21.02 25.88 0.20
N VAL A 347 19.70 25.76 0.19
CA VAL A 347 18.88 25.95 -1.01
C VAL A 347 18.52 27.43 -1.22
N GLY A 348 18.58 28.25 -0.16
CA GLY A 348 18.42 29.70 -0.23
C GLY A 348 16.98 30.17 -0.03
N THR A 349 16.67 31.38 -0.53
CA THR A 349 15.37 32.01 -0.32
C THR A 349 14.26 31.22 -1.01
N ILE A 350 13.32 30.70 -0.22
CA ILE A 350 12.10 30.04 -0.70
C ILE A 350 11.00 31.11 -0.79
N PRO A 351 10.40 31.36 -1.97
CA PRO A 351 9.29 32.29 -2.08
C PRO A 351 8.14 31.88 -1.15
N THR A 352 7.41 32.85 -0.57
CA THR A 352 6.26 32.57 0.33
C THR A 352 5.17 31.73 -0.34
N ALA A 353 5.04 31.81 -1.67
CA ALA A 353 4.13 30.96 -2.43
C ALA A 353 4.58 29.48 -2.47
N VAL A 354 5.88 29.20 -2.29
CA VAL A 354 6.46 27.85 -2.24
C VAL A 354 6.64 27.37 -0.79
N SER A 355 6.64 28.26 0.20
CA SER A 355 6.74 27.84 1.60
C SER A 355 5.55 26.99 2.04
N ARG A 356 4.34 27.21 1.48
CA ARG A 356 3.18 26.33 1.69
C ARG A 356 3.33 24.95 1.01
N SER A 357 4.31 24.80 0.13
CA SER A 357 4.59 23.56 -0.62
C SER A 357 5.72 22.74 -0.01
N ILE A 358 6.35 23.20 1.08
CA ILE A 358 7.37 22.43 1.82
C ILE A 358 7.04 22.53 3.30
N VAL A 359 6.37 21.52 3.82
CA VAL A 359 5.92 21.48 5.22
C VAL A 359 6.80 20.53 6.00
N VAL A 360 7.47 21.06 7.04
CA VAL A 360 8.27 20.27 7.97
C VAL A 360 7.41 19.98 9.19
N ILE A 361 7.31 18.71 9.57
CA ILE A 361 6.54 18.25 10.74
C ILE A 361 7.51 17.72 11.80
N ASP A 362 7.51 18.37 12.96
CA ASP A 362 8.27 18.01 14.15
C ASP A 362 7.54 16.91 14.96
N ALA A 363 7.89 15.66 14.66
CA ALA A 363 7.37 14.45 15.30
C ALA A 363 8.25 13.96 16.47
N ARG A 364 9.11 14.84 17.00
CA ARG A 364 9.93 14.55 18.17
C ARG A 364 9.07 14.29 19.39
N ALA A 365 9.48 13.31 20.19
CA ALA A 365 8.83 13.00 21.47
C ALA A 365 9.51 13.72 22.66
N ASP A 366 10.76 14.15 22.48
CA ASP A 366 11.59 14.74 23.54
C ASP A 366 11.29 16.23 23.79
N ASN A 367 10.51 16.87 22.92
CA ASN A 367 10.21 18.31 22.97
C ASN A 367 8.70 18.63 23.11
N LYS A 368 7.88 17.63 23.48
CA LYS A 368 6.44 17.78 23.69
C LYS A 368 6.13 17.66 25.20
N PRO A 369 6.43 18.69 26.01
CA PRO A 369 6.16 18.63 27.44
C PRO A 369 4.65 18.55 27.69
N SER A 370 4.26 17.75 28.68
CA SER A 370 2.86 17.72 29.11
C SER A 370 2.43 19.08 29.63
N ALA A 371 1.23 19.54 29.26
CA ALA A 371 0.65 20.80 29.72
C ALA A 371 0.53 20.88 31.26
N SER A 372 0.58 19.75 31.96
CA SER A 372 0.59 19.66 33.42
C SER A 372 1.94 19.96 34.07
N THR A 373 3.01 20.12 33.29
CA THR A 373 4.40 20.26 33.77
C THR A 373 5.04 21.61 33.39
N VAL A 374 4.28 22.53 32.80
CA VAL A 374 4.74 23.85 32.33
C VAL A 374 4.14 24.96 33.19
#